data_AF-A0A7W8C759-F1
#
_entry.id   AF-A0A7W8C759-F1
#
_cell.length_a   1.000
_cell.length_b   1.000
_cell.length_c   1.000
_cell.angle_alpha   90.00
_cell.angle_beta   90.00
_cell.angle_gamma   90.00
#
_symmetry.space_group_name_H-M   'P 1'
#
loop_
_entity.id
_entity.type
_entity.pdbx_description
1 polymer ?
#
loop_
_entity_poly.entity_id
_entity_poly.type
_entity_poly.pdbx_seq_one_letter_code
_entity_poly.pdbx_strand_id
1 'polypeptide(L)'
;MEFVATRRQLRGIAESMIAGPQYRAAGTIRLAVRPDGFVGVALALAVHGTDLVWQNGGAQLAGSPGELAAAAGVDYGPPEGVYEIVDPLAADAVLDIDPKAAELIHRSLYAGGYALKQALPESHPVLWPEHFDVAVTDDEVNYGVSAGDSLHDTPYAYVGPWAARTGPFWNAPFGALLPLDPAHDVDQLADDVVAFYRQARDRLTDDG
;
A
#
# COMPACT_ATOMS: atom_id res chain seq x y z
N MET A 1 3.79 -5.51 17.87
CA MET A 1 2.62 -6.42 17.78
C MET A 1 1.39 -5.70 17.24
N GLU A 2 1.01 -4.56 17.84
CA GLU A 2 -0.16 -3.76 17.42
C GLU A 2 -0.05 -3.21 15.98
N PHE A 3 1.12 -2.68 15.58
CA PHE A 3 1.33 -2.18 14.22
C PHE A 3 1.12 -3.25 13.14
N VAL A 4 1.77 -4.41 13.27
CA VAL A 4 1.68 -5.51 12.29
C VAL A 4 0.25 -6.05 12.19
N ALA A 5 -0.49 -6.12 13.30
CA ALA A 5 -1.90 -6.50 13.29
C ALA A 5 -2.75 -5.51 12.50
N THR A 6 -2.60 -4.21 12.78
CA THR A 6 -3.29 -3.13 12.04
C THR A 6 -2.94 -3.16 10.55
N ARG A 7 -1.65 -3.31 10.20
CA ARG A 7 -1.19 -3.44 8.81
C ARG A 7 -1.86 -4.60 8.08
N ARG A 8 -1.92 -5.78 8.70
CA ARG A 8 -2.55 -6.98 8.12
C ARG A 8 -4.06 -6.79 7.93
N GLN A 9 -4.74 -6.17 8.89
CA GLN A 9 -6.17 -5.87 8.77
C GLN A 9 -6.45 -4.85 7.67
N LEU A 10 -5.68 -3.76 7.58
CA LEU A 10 -5.81 -2.76 6.51
C LEU A 10 -5.51 -3.33 5.12
N ARG A 11 -4.47 -4.18 4.97
CA ARG A 11 -4.25 -4.95 3.73
C ARG A 11 -5.47 -5.82 3.40
N GLY A 12 -5.96 -6.56 4.38
CA GLY A 12 -7.13 -7.43 4.21
C GLY A 12 -8.39 -6.66 3.78
N ILE A 13 -8.60 -5.46 4.30
CA ILE A 13 -9.68 -4.55 3.88
C ILE A 13 -9.45 -4.05 2.45
N ALA A 14 -8.23 -3.61 2.12
CA ALA A 14 -7.89 -3.19 0.76
C ALA A 14 -8.15 -4.30 -0.26
N GLU A 15 -7.78 -5.54 0.08
CA GLU A 15 -7.93 -6.71 -0.77
C GLU A 15 -9.39 -7.20 -0.86
N SER A 16 -10.05 -7.42 0.28
CA SER A 16 -11.34 -8.12 0.34
C SER A 16 -12.57 -7.21 0.34
N MET A 17 -12.44 -5.95 0.78
CA MET A 17 -13.55 -5.00 0.79
C MET A 17 -13.53 -4.01 -0.39
N ILE A 18 -12.40 -3.85 -1.06
CA ILE A 18 -12.28 -2.90 -2.17
C ILE A 18 -11.83 -3.58 -3.46
N ALA A 19 -10.64 -4.19 -3.48
CA ALA A 19 -10.07 -4.74 -4.70
C ALA A 19 -10.86 -5.93 -5.26
N GLY A 20 -11.25 -6.90 -4.44
CA GLY A 20 -12.05 -8.04 -4.88
C GLY A 20 -13.42 -7.65 -5.47
N PRO A 21 -14.25 -6.86 -4.77
CA PRO A 21 -15.50 -6.35 -5.31
C PRO A 21 -15.31 -5.55 -6.60
N GLN A 22 -14.28 -4.70 -6.64
CA GLN A 22 -13.93 -3.90 -7.81
C GLN A 22 -13.50 -4.78 -8.99
N TYR A 23 -12.77 -5.87 -8.73
CA TYR A 23 -12.37 -6.83 -9.75
C TYR A 23 -13.58 -7.54 -10.35
N ARG A 24 -14.51 -8.01 -9.51
CA ARG A 24 -15.77 -8.62 -9.98
C ARG A 24 -16.63 -7.65 -10.79
N ALA A 25 -16.67 -6.37 -10.41
CA ALA A 25 -17.48 -5.37 -11.07
C ALA A 25 -16.86 -4.75 -12.34
N ALA A 26 -15.53 -4.55 -12.35
CA ALA A 26 -14.84 -3.73 -13.35
C ALA A 26 -13.50 -4.31 -13.84
N GLY A 27 -13.11 -5.50 -13.39
CA GLY A 27 -11.91 -6.19 -13.86
C GLY A 27 -10.59 -5.55 -13.40
N THR A 28 -10.61 -4.69 -12.37
CA THR A 28 -9.40 -4.03 -11.85
C THR A 28 -9.28 -4.18 -10.34
N ILE A 29 -8.05 -4.39 -9.87
CA ILE A 29 -7.68 -4.42 -8.44
C ILE A 29 -6.96 -3.15 -8.00
N ARG A 30 -6.75 -2.20 -8.91
CA ARG A 30 -5.97 -1.00 -8.64
C ARG A 30 -6.67 -0.13 -7.59
N LEU A 31 -5.90 0.36 -6.63
CA LEU A 31 -6.35 1.33 -5.63
C LEU A 31 -5.55 2.62 -5.78
N ALA A 32 -6.05 3.70 -5.17
CA ALA A 32 -5.35 4.97 -5.08
C ALA A 32 -5.14 5.36 -3.62
N VAL A 33 -3.94 5.87 -3.30
CA VAL A 33 -3.64 6.45 -1.99
C VAL A 33 -4.36 7.78 -1.78
N ARG A 34 -4.66 8.09 -0.52
CA ARG A 34 -5.23 9.35 -0.03
C ARG A 34 -4.45 9.80 1.22
N PRO A 35 -4.43 11.10 1.56
CA PRO A 35 -3.70 11.59 2.73
C PRO A 35 -4.05 10.85 4.02
N ASP A 36 -5.31 10.43 4.15
CA ASP A 36 -5.86 9.76 5.31
C ASP A 36 -6.24 8.30 5.02
N GLY A 37 -5.86 7.70 3.89
CA GLY A 37 -6.19 6.31 3.61
C GLY A 37 -6.04 5.90 2.15
N PHE A 38 -7.03 5.18 1.62
CA PHE A 38 -7.00 4.67 0.25
C PHE A 38 -8.40 4.39 -0.30
N VAL A 39 -8.53 4.34 -1.62
CA VAL A 39 -9.84 4.26 -2.30
C VAL A 39 -9.78 3.37 -3.54
N GLY A 40 -10.90 2.72 -3.85
CA GLY A 40 -11.10 2.06 -5.13
C GLY A 40 -11.15 3.06 -6.29
N VAL A 41 -10.73 2.66 -7.49
CA VAL A 41 -10.76 3.54 -8.66
C VAL A 41 -12.03 3.41 -9.51
N ALA A 42 -12.76 2.30 -9.33
CA ALA A 42 -14.00 2.00 -10.05
C ALA A 42 -15.22 1.78 -9.13
N LEU A 43 -15.01 1.61 -7.82
CA LEU A 43 -16.07 1.61 -6.81
C LEU A 43 -15.86 2.75 -5.83
N ALA A 44 -16.94 3.42 -5.45
CA ALA A 44 -16.94 4.48 -4.45
C ALA A 44 -16.85 3.91 -3.02
N LEU A 45 -15.75 3.19 -2.75
CA LEU A 45 -15.40 2.58 -1.47
C LEU A 45 -14.00 3.06 -1.07
N ALA A 46 -13.90 3.66 0.11
CA ALA A 46 -12.67 4.23 0.63
C ALA A 46 -12.46 3.84 2.10
N VAL A 47 -11.20 3.81 2.51
CA VAL A 47 -10.81 3.89 3.91
C VAL A 47 -10.32 5.31 4.19
N HIS A 48 -10.83 5.91 5.26
CA HIS A 48 -10.44 7.21 5.80
C HIS A 48 -10.11 7.06 7.29
N GLY A 49 -8.84 7.15 7.65
CA GLY A 49 -8.35 6.88 9.00
C GLY A 49 -8.73 5.48 9.46
N THR A 50 -9.67 5.39 10.38
CA THR A 50 -10.20 4.13 10.91
C THR A 50 -11.65 3.89 10.48
N ASP A 51 -12.12 4.52 9.41
CA ASP A 51 -13.48 4.41 8.89
C ASP A 51 -13.47 3.82 7.48
N LEU A 52 -14.45 2.96 7.19
CA LEU A 52 -14.86 2.59 5.84
C LEU A 52 -15.96 3.56 5.40
N VAL A 53 -15.80 4.13 4.21
CA VAL A 53 -16.75 5.09 3.62
C VAL A 53 -17.22 4.58 2.26
N TRP A 54 -18.52 4.68 2.01
CA TRP A 54 -19.16 4.36 0.74
C TRP A 54 -20.13 5.46 0.33
N GLN A 55 -20.67 5.39 -0.90
CA GLN A 55 -21.44 6.48 -1.52
C GLN A 55 -22.51 7.14 -0.63
N ASN A 56 -23.18 6.37 0.24
CA ASN A 56 -24.30 6.85 1.06
C ASN A 56 -24.12 6.57 2.56
N GLY A 57 -22.89 6.34 3.03
CA GLY A 57 -22.66 6.00 4.43
C GLY A 57 -21.21 5.79 4.79
N GLY A 58 -21.00 5.46 6.06
CA GLY A 58 -19.70 5.11 6.59
C GLY A 58 -19.85 4.43 7.94
N ALA A 59 -18.86 3.64 8.32
CA ALA A 59 -18.78 2.98 9.60
C ALA A 59 -17.32 2.80 10.02
N GLN A 60 -17.07 2.76 11.32
CA GLN A 60 -15.75 2.43 11.85
C GLN A 60 -15.33 1.04 11.40
N LEU A 61 -14.03 0.88 11.11
CA LEU A 61 -13.35 -0.39 10.91
C LEU A 61 -13.20 -1.11 12.25
N ALA A 62 -14.32 -1.50 12.83
CA ALA A 62 -14.43 -2.18 14.10
C ALA A 62 -15.46 -3.32 14.00
N GLY A 63 -15.24 -4.40 14.75
CA GLY A 63 -16.13 -5.57 14.69
C GLY A 63 -15.89 -6.42 13.43
N SER A 64 -16.94 -7.05 12.89
CA SER A 64 -16.81 -8.00 11.78
C SER A 64 -16.67 -7.29 10.41
N PRO A 65 -15.63 -7.62 9.61
CA PRO A 65 -15.54 -7.17 8.22
C PRO A 65 -16.74 -7.59 7.36
N GLY A 66 -17.29 -8.78 7.60
CA GLY A 66 -18.48 -9.28 6.89
C GLY A 66 -19.74 -8.47 7.19
N GLU A 67 -19.95 -8.06 8.43
CA GLU A 67 -21.06 -7.17 8.80
C GLU A 67 -20.91 -5.77 8.19
N LEU A 68 -19.68 -5.23 8.18
CA LEU A 68 -19.38 -3.96 7.52
C LEU A 68 -19.60 -4.05 6.00
N ALA A 69 -19.17 -5.14 5.37
CA ALA A 69 -19.39 -5.37 3.94
C ALA A 69 -20.90 -5.47 3.62
N ALA A 70 -21.66 -6.19 4.44
CA ALA A 70 -23.11 -6.28 4.30
C ALA A 70 -23.80 -4.92 4.44
N ALA A 71 -23.38 -4.09 5.41
CA ALA A 71 -23.88 -2.73 5.59
C ALA A 71 -23.54 -1.80 4.41
N ALA A 72 -22.36 -1.97 3.81
CA ALA A 72 -21.92 -1.24 2.63
C ALA A 72 -22.52 -1.78 1.31
N GLY A 73 -23.22 -2.92 1.34
CA GLY A 73 -23.75 -3.59 0.15
C GLY A 73 -22.66 -4.17 -0.76
N VAL A 74 -21.55 -4.58 -0.17
CA VAL A 74 -20.35 -5.07 -0.86
C VAL A 74 -20.27 -6.59 -0.76
N ASP A 75 -20.03 -7.23 -1.89
CA ASP A 75 -19.71 -8.65 -1.93
C ASP A 75 -18.29 -8.88 -1.39
N TYR A 76 -18.14 -9.28 -0.13
CA TYR A 76 -16.84 -9.42 0.53
C TYR A 76 -16.01 -10.57 -0.03
N GLY A 77 -14.73 -10.33 -0.24
CA GLY A 77 -13.76 -11.38 -0.54
C GLY A 77 -12.69 -10.91 -1.54
N PRO A 78 -11.50 -11.55 -1.53
CA PRO A 78 -10.36 -11.15 -2.32
C PRO A 78 -10.62 -11.28 -3.84
N PRO A 79 -9.76 -10.72 -4.70
CA PRO A 79 -9.83 -10.90 -6.14
C PRO A 79 -9.35 -12.31 -6.56
N GLU A 80 -10.22 -13.31 -6.41
CA GLU A 80 -9.90 -14.71 -6.73
C GLU A 80 -9.39 -14.92 -8.17
N GLY A 81 -8.34 -15.71 -8.31
CA GLY A 81 -7.76 -16.07 -9.61
C GLY A 81 -6.88 -15.00 -10.24
N VAL A 82 -6.66 -13.85 -9.59
CA VAL A 82 -5.74 -12.80 -10.08
C VAL A 82 -4.31 -13.06 -9.64
N TYR A 83 -4.11 -13.43 -8.37
CA TYR A 83 -2.82 -13.77 -7.76
C TYR A 83 -3.05 -14.77 -6.61
N GLU A 84 -1.96 -15.28 -6.02
CA GLU A 84 -2.05 -16.17 -4.86
C GLU A 84 -2.48 -15.38 -3.62
N ILE A 85 -3.64 -15.70 -3.06
CA ILE A 85 -4.13 -15.03 -1.86
C ILE A 85 -3.38 -15.56 -0.64
N VAL A 86 -2.61 -14.67 0.00
CA VAL A 86 -1.82 -15.00 1.19
C VAL A 86 -2.43 -14.29 2.39
N ASP A 87 -2.74 -15.06 3.43
CA ASP A 87 -3.27 -14.53 4.70
C ASP A 87 -4.52 -13.64 4.52
N PRO A 88 -5.62 -14.19 3.95
CA PRO A 88 -6.84 -13.44 3.75
C PRO A 88 -7.48 -13.06 5.08
N LEU A 89 -8.06 -11.85 5.15
CA LEU A 89 -8.84 -11.42 6.29
C LEU A 89 -10.17 -12.18 6.32
N ALA A 90 -10.38 -12.98 7.36
CA ALA A 90 -11.63 -13.71 7.54
C ALA A 90 -12.80 -12.75 7.76
N ALA A 91 -13.97 -13.06 7.19
CA ALA A 91 -15.15 -12.20 7.30
C ALA A 91 -15.67 -12.07 8.73
N ASP A 92 -15.43 -13.08 9.58
CA ASP A 92 -15.78 -13.13 11.00
C ASP A 92 -14.61 -12.71 11.92
N ALA A 93 -13.51 -12.20 11.37
CA ALA A 93 -12.45 -11.61 12.16
C ALA A 93 -12.98 -10.41 12.96
N VAL A 94 -12.26 -10.04 14.03
CA VAL A 94 -12.56 -8.82 14.79
C VAL A 94 -11.54 -7.76 14.41
N LEU A 95 -12.02 -6.71 13.75
CA LEU A 95 -11.21 -5.53 13.45
C LEU A 95 -10.88 -4.77 14.73
N ASP A 96 -9.61 -4.45 14.89
CA ASP A 96 -9.02 -3.71 15.99
C ASP A 96 -7.88 -2.86 15.41
N ILE A 97 -8.29 -1.79 14.72
CA ILE A 97 -7.38 -0.88 14.01
C ILE A 97 -6.83 0.13 15.01
N ASP A 98 -5.53 0.06 15.31
CA ASP A 98 -4.86 1.10 16.09
C ASP A 98 -4.77 2.38 15.26
N PRO A 99 -5.38 3.50 15.73
CA PRO A 99 -5.38 4.74 14.96
C PRO A 99 -3.98 5.28 14.65
N LYS A 100 -2.99 5.06 15.53
CA LYS A 100 -1.62 5.55 15.31
C LYS A 100 -0.88 4.73 14.24
N ALA A 101 -1.03 3.41 14.27
CA ALA A 101 -0.50 2.54 13.24
C ALA A 101 -1.15 2.82 11.87
N ALA A 102 -2.47 3.00 11.84
CA ALA A 102 -3.20 3.35 10.62
C ALA A 102 -2.72 4.70 10.04
N GLU A 103 -2.57 5.71 10.90
CA GLU A 103 -2.05 7.03 10.50
C GLU A 103 -0.64 6.92 9.90
N LEU A 104 0.27 6.20 10.54
CA LEU A 104 1.62 5.99 10.02
C LEU A 104 1.62 5.28 8.65
N ILE A 105 0.79 4.26 8.48
CA ILE A 105 0.65 3.53 7.21
C ILE A 105 0.14 4.47 6.12
N HIS A 106 -0.96 5.18 6.38
CA HIS A 106 -1.59 6.07 5.40
C HIS A 106 -0.66 7.21 5.00
N ARG A 107 -0.01 7.85 5.98
CA ARG A 107 0.98 8.91 5.74
C ARG A 107 2.14 8.42 4.89
N SER A 108 2.67 7.23 5.18
CA SER A 108 3.79 6.64 4.44
C SER A 108 3.41 6.30 2.99
N LEU A 109 2.26 5.65 2.79
CA LEU A 109 1.76 5.34 1.44
C LEU A 109 1.45 6.61 0.65
N TYR A 110 0.87 7.63 1.28
CA TYR A 110 0.61 8.90 0.61
C TYR A 110 1.90 9.64 0.22
N ALA A 111 2.88 9.71 1.14
CA ALA A 111 4.20 10.27 0.87
C ALA A 111 4.90 9.53 -0.28
N GLY A 112 4.80 8.20 -0.31
CA GLY A 112 5.31 7.36 -1.41
C GLY A 112 4.66 7.70 -2.75
N GLY A 113 3.33 7.83 -2.81
CA GLY A 113 2.64 8.21 -4.03
C GLY A 113 3.06 9.58 -4.56
N TYR A 114 3.28 10.54 -3.65
CA TYR A 114 3.79 11.87 -3.99
C TYR A 114 5.24 11.81 -4.49
N ALA A 115 6.11 11.10 -3.78
CA ALA A 115 7.53 10.95 -4.13
C ALA A 115 7.72 10.26 -5.49
N LEU A 116 6.94 9.22 -5.78
CA LEU A 116 6.93 8.55 -7.09
C LEU A 116 6.58 9.54 -8.21
N LYS A 117 5.55 10.38 -8.01
CA LYS A 117 5.17 11.37 -9.01
C LYS A 117 6.22 12.47 -9.19
N GLN A 118 6.97 12.82 -8.15
CA GLN A 118 8.08 13.76 -8.26
C GLN A 118 9.31 13.15 -8.96
N ALA A 119 9.69 11.92 -8.61
CA ALA A 119 10.88 11.27 -9.14
C ALA A 119 10.69 10.74 -10.57
N LEU A 120 9.44 10.36 -10.90
CA LEU A 120 9.04 9.73 -12.16
C LEU A 120 7.74 10.39 -12.70
N PRO A 121 7.82 11.62 -13.23
CA PRO A 121 6.62 12.43 -13.55
C PRO A 121 5.63 11.81 -14.53
N GLU A 122 6.10 10.99 -15.46
CA GLU A 122 5.25 10.31 -16.45
C GLU A 122 4.56 9.06 -15.91
N SER A 123 4.97 8.58 -14.73
CA SER A 123 4.41 7.37 -14.14
C SER A 123 3.10 7.63 -13.41
N HIS A 124 2.34 6.56 -13.19
CA HIS A 124 1.03 6.60 -12.54
C HIS A 124 1.02 5.66 -11.32
N PRO A 125 1.30 6.18 -10.11
CA PRO A 125 1.33 5.37 -8.90
C PRO A 125 0.01 4.63 -8.66
N VAL A 126 0.12 3.35 -8.35
CA VAL A 126 -1.00 2.47 -7.99
C VAL A 126 -0.72 1.89 -6.62
N LEU A 127 -1.72 1.88 -5.74
CA LEU A 127 -1.68 1.06 -4.53
C LEU A 127 -2.12 -0.37 -4.90
N TRP A 128 -1.21 -1.33 -4.75
CA TRP A 128 -1.47 -2.73 -5.02
C TRP A 128 -1.95 -3.44 -3.75
N PRO A 129 -3.13 -4.07 -3.76
CA PRO A 129 -3.70 -4.69 -2.55
C PRO A 129 -2.91 -5.92 -2.08
N GLU A 130 -2.32 -6.69 -2.99
CA GLU A 130 -1.57 -7.93 -2.69
C GLU A 130 -0.36 -7.67 -1.78
N HIS A 131 0.44 -6.66 -2.12
CA HIS A 131 1.65 -6.28 -1.38
C HIS A 131 1.42 -5.14 -0.39
N PHE A 132 0.28 -4.44 -0.51
CA PHE A 132 -0.06 -3.24 0.24
C PHE A 132 1.02 -2.16 0.17
N ASP A 133 1.42 -1.88 -1.07
CA ASP A 133 2.41 -0.88 -1.42
C ASP A 133 1.91 0.04 -2.54
N VAL A 134 2.35 1.29 -2.52
CA VAL A 134 2.16 2.20 -3.65
C VAL A 134 3.40 2.10 -4.54
N ALA A 135 3.21 1.81 -5.83
CA ALA A 135 4.33 1.52 -6.71
C ALA A 135 4.11 1.96 -8.15
N VAL A 136 5.23 2.07 -8.86
CA VAL A 136 5.32 2.17 -10.33
C VAL A 136 6.48 1.30 -10.82
N THR A 137 6.42 0.93 -12.10
CA THR A 137 7.56 0.34 -12.81
C THR A 137 8.02 1.32 -13.88
N ASP A 138 9.31 1.62 -13.92
CA ASP A 138 9.96 2.44 -14.95
C ASP A 138 11.23 1.73 -15.41
N ASP A 139 11.38 1.53 -16.71
CA ASP A 139 12.56 0.89 -17.35
C ASP A 139 13.07 -0.38 -16.64
N GLU A 140 12.18 -1.37 -16.45
CA GLU A 140 12.49 -2.64 -15.75
C GLU A 140 12.95 -2.48 -14.28
N VAL A 141 12.57 -1.37 -13.64
CA VAL A 141 12.82 -1.11 -12.23
C VAL A 141 11.52 -0.79 -11.51
N ASN A 142 11.24 -1.52 -10.43
CA ASN A 142 10.11 -1.26 -9.56
C ASN A 142 10.50 -0.23 -8.49
N TYR A 143 9.72 0.82 -8.35
CA TYR A 143 9.86 1.83 -7.30
C TYR A 143 8.59 1.84 -6.47
N GLY A 144 8.70 1.84 -5.16
CA GLY A 144 7.52 1.90 -4.31
C GLY A 144 7.78 2.19 -2.86
N VAL A 145 6.68 2.36 -2.12
CA VAL A 145 6.65 2.41 -0.67
C VAL A 145 5.69 1.34 -0.18
N SER A 146 6.21 0.39 0.58
CA SER A 146 5.45 -0.67 1.24
C SER A 146 5.00 -0.23 2.62
N ALA A 147 3.80 -0.66 3.03
CA ALA A 147 3.35 -0.53 4.42
C ALA A 147 4.12 -1.46 5.39
N GLY A 148 4.99 -2.32 4.86
CA GLY A 148 5.74 -3.36 5.57
C GLY A 148 5.28 -4.76 5.19
N ASP A 149 6.15 -5.75 5.39
CA ASP A 149 5.90 -7.15 5.07
C ASP A 149 6.56 -8.09 6.10
N SER A 150 6.99 -9.29 5.70
CA SER A 150 7.73 -10.24 6.53
C SER A 150 9.24 -10.02 6.54
N LEU A 151 9.78 -9.26 5.59
CA LEU A 151 11.19 -8.86 5.54
C LEU A 151 11.42 -7.62 6.41
N HIS A 152 10.49 -6.66 6.39
CA HIS A 152 10.56 -5.43 7.17
C HIS A 152 9.19 -5.04 7.73
N ASP A 153 9.04 -5.03 9.05
CA ASP A 153 7.74 -4.92 9.72
C ASP A 153 7.04 -3.56 9.50
N THR A 154 7.81 -2.48 9.41
CA THR A 154 7.32 -1.09 9.31
C THR A 154 7.37 -0.57 7.86
N PRO A 155 6.81 0.62 7.57
CA PRO A 155 6.86 1.17 6.22
C PRO A 155 8.29 1.41 5.74
N TYR A 156 8.52 1.16 4.46
CA TYR A 156 9.82 1.34 3.82
C TYR A 156 9.65 1.69 2.33
N ALA A 157 10.58 2.48 1.80
CA ALA A 157 10.72 2.69 0.36
C ALA A 157 11.63 1.64 -0.24
N TYR A 158 11.39 1.25 -1.49
CA TYR A 158 12.23 0.30 -2.20
C TYR A 158 12.50 0.71 -3.64
N VAL A 159 13.63 0.20 -4.14
CA VAL A 159 13.97 0.18 -5.56
C VAL A 159 14.39 -1.23 -5.93
N GLY A 160 13.66 -1.87 -6.84
CA GLY A 160 13.87 -3.25 -7.25
C GLY A 160 14.07 -3.40 -8.76
N PRO A 161 15.32 -3.34 -9.25
CA PRO A 161 15.65 -3.64 -10.64
C PRO A 161 15.40 -5.12 -10.96
N TRP A 162 14.90 -5.45 -12.15
CA TRP A 162 14.70 -6.85 -12.55
C TRP A 162 16.01 -7.61 -12.66
N ALA A 163 17.08 -6.92 -13.09
CA ALA A 163 18.44 -7.43 -13.02
C ALA A 163 19.02 -7.18 -11.62
N ALA A 164 19.24 -8.26 -10.86
CA ALA A 164 19.76 -8.19 -9.50
C ALA A 164 21.05 -7.37 -9.42
N ARG A 165 21.12 -6.48 -8.42
CA ARG A 165 22.28 -5.65 -8.12
C ARG A 165 22.85 -6.03 -6.76
N THR A 166 24.14 -5.83 -6.57
CA THR A 166 24.83 -6.16 -5.32
C THR A 166 25.71 -5.00 -4.87
N GLY A 167 25.90 -4.84 -3.56
CA GLY A 167 26.75 -3.80 -2.98
C GLY A 167 26.08 -3.14 -1.78
N PRO A 168 26.75 -2.17 -1.14
CA PRO A 168 26.26 -1.57 0.12
C PRO A 168 24.89 -0.89 0.00
N PHE A 169 24.58 -0.33 -1.17
CA PHE A 169 23.28 0.30 -1.44
C PHE A 169 22.18 -0.73 -1.73
N TRP A 170 22.52 -1.79 -2.47
CA TRP A 170 21.63 -2.89 -2.83
C TRP A 170 21.52 -3.89 -1.67
N ASN A 171 20.87 -3.41 -0.60
CA ASN A 171 20.84 -4.01 0.73
C ASN A 171 19.69 -5.01 0.97
N ALA A 172 18.90 -5.32 -0.05
CA ALA A 172 17.74 -6.22 0.03
C ALA A 172 17.79 -7.26 -1.10
N PRO A 173 17.17 -8.45 -0.94
CA PRO A 173 17.21 -9.50 -1.96
C PRO A 173 16.57 -9.09 -3.29
N PHE A 174 15.66 -8.12 -3.27
CA PHE A 174 15.02 -7.54 -4.45
C PHE A 174 15.71 -6.27 -4.96
N GLY A 175 16.74 -5.74 -4.29
CA GLY A 175 17.37 -4.47 -4.67
C GLY A 175 17.77 -3.64 -3.45
N ALA A 176 17.21 -2.46 -3.32
CA ALA A 176 17.49 -1.53 -2.22
C ALA A 176 16.22 -1.21 -1.42
N LEU A 177 16.38 -1.01 -0.12
CA LEU A 177 15.34 -0.65 0.84
C LEU A 177 15.82 0.50 1.72
N LEU A 178 14.93 1.47 1.97
CA LEU A 178 15.07 2.55 2.94
C LEU A 178 13.92 2.47 3.96
N PRO A 179 14.19 2.17 5.25
CA PRO A 179 13.17 2.27 6.29
C PRO A 179 12.69 3.71 6.45
N LEU A 180 11.39 3.91 6.62
CA LEU A 180 10.83 5.24 6.85
C LEU A 180 10.79 5.58 8.34
N ASP A 181 11.20 6.80 8.70
CA ASP A 181 11.19 7.25 10.09
C ASP A 181 9.76 7.60 10.52
N PRO A 182 9.17 6.89 11.52
CA PRO A 182 7.82 7.17 11.98
C PRO A 182 7.65 8.55 12.65
N ALA A 183 8.75 9.23 12.99
CA ALA A 183 8.72 10.60 13.51
C ALA A 183 8.61 11.66 12.41
N HIS A 184 8.91 11.32 11.16
CA HIS A 184 8.82 12.25 10.03
C HIS A 184 7.35 12.45 9.60
N ASP A 185 7.00 13.70 9.31
CA ASP A 185 5.72 14.03 8.70
C ASP A 185 5.69 13.66 7.22
N VAL A 186 4.56 13.93 6.56
CA VAL A 186 4.33 13.54 5.17
C VAL A 186 5.35 14.16 4.19
N ASP A 187 5.73 15.42 4.41
CA ASP A 187 6.61 16.16 3.50
C ASP A 187 8.05 15.67 3.69
N GLN A 188 8.49 15.49 4.93
CA GLN A 188 9.82 14.95 5.21
C GLN A 188 9.97 13.51 4.72
N LEU A 189 8.95 12.67 4.90
CA LEU A 189 8.93 11.32 4.32
C LEU A 189 9.03 11.35 2.80
N ALA A 190 8.28 12.23 2.14
CA ALA A 190 8.34 12.36 0.68
C ALA A 190 9.74 12.79 0.21
N ASP A 191 10.37 13.76 0.87
CA ASP A 191 11.71 14.23 0.54
C ASP A 191 12.77 13.13 0.69
N ASP A 192 12.70 12.34 1.77
CA ASP A 192 13.59 11.21 2.01
C ASP A 192 13.46 10.15 0.90
N VAL A 193 12.22 9.83 0.51
CA VAL A 193 11.93 8.85 -0.54
C VAL A 193 12.39 9.36 -1.92
N VAL A 194 12.17 10.64 -2.24
CA VAL A 194 12.66 11.24 -3.49
C VAL A 194 14.18 11.21 -3.56
N ALA A 195 14.87 11.55 -2.47
CA ALA A 195 16.33 11.50 -2.40
C ALA A 195 16.85 10.06 -2.63
N PHE A 196 16.21 9.07 -2.01
CA PHE A 196 16.53 7.67 -2.20
C PHE A 196 16.34 7.19 -3.64
N TYR A 197 15.22 7.53 -4.28
CA TYR A 197 14.97 7.16 -5.68
C TYR A 197 15.98 7.81 -6.63
N ARG A 198 16.34 9.08 -6.43
CA ARG A 198 17.40 9.74 -7.23
C ARG A 198 18.74 9.04 -7.07
N GLN A 199 19.13 8.73 -5.83
CA GLN A 199 20.36 8.01 -5.54
C GLN A 199 20.42 6.62 -6.22
N ALA A 200 19.29 5.91 -6.26
CA ALA A 200 19.19 4.63 -6.93
C ALA A 200 19.34 4.76 -8.46
N ARG A 201 18.70 5.78 -9.05
CA ARG A 201 18.78 6.04 -10.50
C ARG A 201 20.21 6.36 -10.95
N ASP A 202 20.93 7.19 -10.20
CA ASP A 202 22.35 7.49 -10.50
C ASP A 202 23.20 6.20 -10.50
N ARG A 203 22.95 5.29 -9.56
CA ARG A 203 23.65 3.99 -9.48
C ARG A 203 23.30 3.03 -10.59
N LEU A 204 22.06 3.08 -11.09
CA LEU A 204 21.63 2.25 -12.20
C LEU A 204 22.30 2.66 -13.51
N THR A 205 22.65 3.94 -13.66
CA THR A 205 23.38 4.45 -14.82
C THR A 205 24.89 4.27 -14.75
N ASP A 206 25.48 4.27 -13.56
CA ASP A 206 26.94 4.18 -13.37
C ASP A 206 27.51 2.75 -13.58
N ASP A 207 26.67 1.71 -13.45
CA ASP A 207 27.03 0.31 -13.66
C ASP A 207 26.76 -0.18 -15.11
N GLY A 208 26.69 0.74 -16.08
CA GLY A 208 26.49 0.50 -17.51
C GLY A 208 27.76 0.49 -18.35
#